data_AF-A0A6G1ID52-F1
#
_entry.id   AF-A0A6G1ID52-F1
#
_cell.length_a   1.000
_cell.length_b   1.000
_cell.length_c   1.000
_cell.angle_alpha   90.00
_cell.angle_beta   90.00
_cell.angle_gamma   90.00
#
_symmetry.space_group_name_H-M   'P 1'
#
loop_
_entity.id
_entity.type
_entity.pdbx_description
1 polymer ?
#
loop_
_entity_poly.entity_id
_entity_poly.type
_entity_poly.pdbx_seq_one_letter_code
_entity_poly.pdbx_strand_id
1 'polypeptide(L)'
;MTPDAADAIADCVLETFDSLPDKRKPRARGDGAREWIPLAGIVLAKDGQLSCVSLGTGMKCLPSNKLPLAHGNVLHDWHAEVLTLRAFNRFLVDQCLRFLTPLHQSSHYIRQRPHEERTKADFQPFALKDGVKIFMYCSEAPCGDASMELVIDRQEDATPWATPVPTMSSYPDGSEVDKGEVVSALRGRSHFSHLGAVRCKPSRPDAPPTLSKSCTDKLALTQMTSLLSSLPSLLISPRDIYLDSLIVPQSQLVPSAYERAFSHTGRLQHLSPETTSKWAGGYSWNGFQVHSTQREFAWSRRMVGSNEKAVSSNMSAVWTPEWQETLIGGTLQGRKQLDPRGASSICRSSVWRAAVQVAGLVGVPVLAQALGQGRYKDVKEHVLLTARRRVKEDVRREGLKGWVENTGDDEFALGQD
;
A
#
# COMPACT_ATOMS: atom_id res chain seq x y z
N MET A 1 13.11 13.39 -14.89
CA MET A 1 14.16 12.75 -14.07
C MET A 1 15.19 12.16 -15.03
N THR A 2 16.49 12.28 -14.77
CA THR A 2 17.52 11.61 -15.59
C THR A 2 17.60 10.13 -15.18
N PRO A 3 18.10 9.23 -16.05
CA PRO A 3 18.35 7.83 -15.67
C PRO A 3 19.20 7.71 -14.39
N ASP A 4 20.25 8.53 -14.26
CA ASP A 4 21.10 8.57 -13.07
C ASP A 4 20.33 8.87 -11.78
N ALA A 5 19.29 9.72 -11.86
CA ALA A 5 18.46 10.03 -10.71
C ALA A 5 17.49 8.87 -10.36
N ALA A 6 16.98 8.13 -11.35
CA ALA A 6 16.16 6.95 -11.10
C ALA A 6 17.00 5.81 -10.49
N ASP A 7 18.22 5.62 -10.98
CA ASP A 7 19.19 4.69 -10.43
C ASP A 7 19.57 5.05 -8.99
N ALA A 8 19.84 6.33 -8.69
CA ALA A 8 20.15 6.77 -7.32
C ALA A 8 19.00 6.50 -6.33
N ILE A 9 17.74 6.64 -6.77
CA ILE A 9 16.58 6.30 -5.94
C ILE A 9 16.49 4.79 -5.70
N ALA A 10 16.74 3.97 -6.74
CA ALA A 10 16.78 2.53 -6.61
C ALA A 10 17.91 2.08 -5.68
N ASP A 11 19.13 2.61 -5.88
CA ASP A 11 20.32 2.34 -5.06
C ASP A 11 20.04 2.67 -3.59
N CYS A 12 19.39 3.80 -3.28
CA CYS A 12 19.01 4.16 -1.91
C CYS A 12 18.15 3.08 -1.22
N VAL A 13 17.24 2.43 -1.94
CA VAL A 13 16.41 1.35 -1.39
C VAL A 13 17.17 0.01 -1.33
N LEU A 14 17.96 -0.30 -2.35
CA LEU A 14 18.72 -1.54 -2.44
C LEU A 14 19.83 -1.59 -1.37
N GLU A 15 20.60 -0.52 -1.20
CA GLU A 15 21.61 -0.40 -0.16
C GLU A 15 20.99 -0.48 1.24
N THR A 16 19.81 0.12 1.43
CA THR A 16 19.06 -0.02 2.69
C THR A 16 18.70 -1.48 2.94
N PHE A 17 18.19 -2.21 1.94
CA PHE A 17 17.93 -3.65 2.07
C PHE A 17 19.20 -4.44 2.39
N ASP A 18 20.30 -4.14 1.71
CA ASP A 18 21.57 -4.85 1.87
C ASP A 18 22.21 -4.57 3.25
N SER A 19 21.92 -3.43 3.86
CA SER A 19 22.32 -3.15 5.25
C SER A 19 21.54 -3.96 6.30
N LEU A 20 20.39 -4.56 5.94
CA LEU A 20 19.60 -5.33 6.89
C LEU A 20 20.35 -6.59 7.35
N PRO A 21 20.19 -6.99 8.63
CA PRO A 21 20.75 -8.26 9.12
C PRO A 21 20.20 -9.45 8.35
N ASP A 22 20.99 -10.53 8.20
CA ASP A 22 20.61 -11.72 7.42
C ASP A 22 19.29 -12.36 7.85
N LYS A 23 18.93 -12.25 9.14
CA LYS A 23 17.62 -12.71 9.66
C LYS A 23 16.40 -11.98 9.07
N ARG A 24 16.62 -10.90 8.30
CA ARG A 24 15.59 -10.16 7.56
C ARG A 24 15.54 -10.53 6.08
N LYS A 25 16.55 -11.24 5.56
CA LYS A 25 16.71 -11.52 4.13
C LYS A 25 16.30 -12.95 3.82
N PRO A 26 15.80 -13.25 2.59
CA PRO A 26 15.54 -14.62 2.17
C PRO A 26 16.78 -15.49 2.34
N ARG A 27 16.58 -16.81 2.52
CA ARG A 27 17.69 -17.73 2.74
C ARG A 27 18.05 -18.47 1.46
N ALA A 28 19.34 -18.60 1.18
CA ALA A 28 19.82 -19.61 0.24
C ALA A 28 19.52 -21.00 0.83
N ARG A 29 18.93 -21.89 0.03
CA ARG A 29 18.61 -23.25 0.47
C ARG A 29 19.65 -24.21 -0.13
N GLY A 30 20.11 -25.19 0.66
CA GLY A 30 21.13 -26.16 0.24
C GLY A 30 20.62 -27.27 -0.68
N ASP A 31 19.34 -27.25 -1.05
CA ASP A 31 18.62 -28.27 -1.84
C ASP A 31 18.52 -27.92 -3.34
N GLY A 32 19.36 -27.01 -3.83
CA GLY A 32 19.30 -26.49 -5.20
C GLY A 32 18.10 -25.55 -5.46
N ALA A 33 17.36 -25.18 -4.41
CA ALA A 33 16.33 -24.16 -4.50
C ALA A 33 16.84 -22.80 -4.02
N ARG A 34 16.35 -21.74 -4.65
CA ARG A 34 16.64 -20.36 -4.26
C ARG A 34 15.36 -19.62 -3.94
N GLU A 35 15.36 -18.96 -2.78
CA GLU A 35 14.26 -18.09 -2.42
C GLU A 35 14.26 -16.81 -3.25
N TRP A 36 13.07 -16.34 -3.63
CA TRP A 36 12.87 -15.03 -4.23
C TRP A 36 11.76 -14.28 -3.50
N ILE A 37 11.83 -12.94 -3.53
CA ILE A 37 10.85 -12.04 -2.94
C ILE A 37 10.86 -10.67 -3.64
N PRO A 38 9.68 -10.05 -3.90
CA PRO A 38 9.63 -8.64 -4.30
C PRO A 38 10.07 -7.72 -3.15
N LEU A 39 10.67 -6.59 -3.52
CA LEU A 39 11.06 -5.49 -2.64
C LEU A 39 10.39 -4.21 -3.12
N ALA A 40 9.99 -3.36 -2.19
CA ALA A 40 9.61 -1.98 -2.47
C ALA A 40 10.14 -1.05 -1.37
N GLY A 41 10.38 0.22 -1.71
CA GLY A 41 10.82 1.23 -0.75
C GLY A 41 10.31 2.62 -1.10
N ILE A 42 10.09 3.46 -0.09
CA ILE A 42 9.80 4.89 -0.27
C ILE A 42 11.05 5.68 0.08
N VAL A 43 11.43 6.58 -0.82
CA VAL A 43 12.54 7.50 -0.69
C VAL A 43 11.99 8.92 -0.62
N LEU A 44 12.39 9.68 0.40
CA LEU A 44 12.14 11.11 0.46
C LEU A 44 13.36 11.85 -0.07
N ALA A 45 13.12 12.82 -0.95
CA ALA A 45 14.14 13.77 -1.37
C ALA A 45 13.87 15.14 -0.77
N LYS A 46 14.91 15.74 -0.18
CA LYS A 46 14.85 17.10 0.36
C LYS A 46 16.25 17.70 0.35
N ASP A 47 16.36 18.96 -0.07
CA ASP A 47 17.63 19.72 -0.07
C ASP A 47 18.78 18.96 -0.76
N GLY A 48 18.47 18.25 -1.85
CA GLY A 48 19.42 17.44 -2.62
C GLY A 48 19.77 16.08 -2.02
N GLN A 49 19.23 15.73 -0.84
CA GLN A 49 19.49 14.46 -0.16
C GLN A 49 18.36 13.46 -0.39
N LEU A 50 18.72 12.22 -0.71
CA LEU A 50 17.80 11.08 -0.79
C LEU A 50 17.86 10.27 0.52
N SER A 51 16.72 9.82 1.01
CA SER A 51 16.67 8.94 2.18
C SER A 51 15.54 7.93 2.05
N CYS A 52 15.88 6.64 2.11
CA CYS A 52 14.89 5.59 2.26
C CYS A 52 14.26 5.71 3.66
N VAL A 53 12.94 5.88 3.71
CA VAL A 53 12.20 6.07 4.98
C VAL A 53 11.26 4.91 5.29
N SER A 54 10.99 4.06 4.31
CA SER A 54 10.31 2.80 4.54
C SER A 54 10.65 1.78 3.47
N LEU A 55 10.64 0.51 3.88
CA LEU A 55 10.97 -0.60 3.01
C LEU A 55 10.17 -1.85 3.43
N GLY A 56 9.76 -2.63 2.44
CA GLY A 56 9.03 -3.87 2.63
C GLY A 56 9.37 -4.94 1.60
N THR A 57 9.47 -6.20 2.02
CA THR A 57 9.52 -7.35 1.10
C THR A 57 8.33 -8.28 1.31
N GLY A 58 7.73 -8.80 0.23
CA GLY A 58 6.64 -9.76 0.36
C GLY A 58 5.75 -9.91 -0.86
N MET A 59 4.92 -10.95 -0.85
CA MET A 59 4.07 -11.34 -1.99
C MET A 59 2.83 -12.16 -1.59
N LYS A 60 2.34 -11.99 -0.37
CA LYS A 60 1.31 -12.85 0.21
C LYS A 60 0.21 -12.04 0.89
N CYS A 61 -0.92 -12.68 1.11
CA CYS A 61 -2.11 -12.09 1.70
C CYS A 61 -2.81 -13.07 2.64
N LEU A 62 -3.62 -12.50 3.53
CA LEU A 62 -4.52 -13.25 4.39
C LEU A 62 -5.75 -13.72 3.60
N PRO A 63 -6.13 -15.00 3.68
CA PRO A 63 -7.39 -15.51 3.16
C PRO A 63 -8.61 -14.78 3.74
N SER A 64 -9.68 -14.62 2.95
CA SER A 64 -10.89 -13.90 3.38
C SER A 64 -11.55 -14.51 4.61
N ASN A 65 -11.57 -15.84 4.72
CA ASN A 65 -12.14 -16.57 5.85
C ASN A 65 -11.38 -16.37 7.18
N LYS A 66 -10.18 -15.76 7.16
CA LYS A 66 -9.41 -15.43 8.36
C LYS A 66 -9.54 -13.97 8.78
N LEU A 67 -10.18 -13.10 7.98
CA LEU A 67 -10.35 -11.69 8.31
C LEU A 67 -11.08 -11.48 9.65
N PRO A 68 -12.19 -12.19 9.95
CA PRO A 68 -12.91 -12.01 11.22
C PRO A 68 -12.10 -12.34 12.47
N LEU A 69 -11.01 -13.11 12.31
CA LEU A 69 -10.13 -13.52 13.41
C LEU A 69 -8.94 -12.58 13.59
N ALA A 70 -8.74 -11.62 12.67
CA ALA A 70 -7.56 -10.77 12.67
C ALA A 70 -7.59 -9.71 13.78
N HIS A 71 -8.77 -9.23 14.16
CA HIS A 71 -9.02 -8.20 15.18
C HIS A 71 -8.04 -7.01 15.10
N GLY A 72 -7.74 -6.55 13.88
CA GLY A 72 -6.79 -5.48 13.62
C GLY A 72 -5.31 -5.81 13.87
N ASN A 73 -5.00 -7.01 14.37
CA ASN A 73 -3.67 -7.47 14.79
C ASN A 73 -2.90 -8.19 13.66
N VAL A 74 -3.58 -8.74 12.66
CA VAL A 74 -2.96 -9.45 11.51
C VAL A 74 -2.99 -8.59 10.25
N LEU A 75 -1.87 -8.51 9.54
CA LEU A 75 -1.84 -7.84 8.23
C LEU A 75 -2.63 -8.63 7.21
N HIS A 76 -3.52 -7.96 6.46
CA HIS A 76 -4.32 -8.61 5.41
C HIS A 76 -3.55 -8.83 4.11
N ASP A 77 -2.58 -7.96 3.87
CA ASP A 77 -1.79 -7.93 2.65
C ASP A 77 -0.39 -7.48 3.04
N TRP A 78 0.57 -8.35 2.79
CA TRP A 78 1.98 -8.10 3.03
C TRP A 78 2.77 -8.33 1.73
N HIS A 79 2.20 -7.88 0.61
CA HIS A 79 2.98 -7.54 -0.57
C HIS A 79 3.95 -6.39 -0.27
N ALA A 80 5.11 -6.40 -0.92
CA ALA A 80 6.17 -5.42 -0.72
C ALA A 80 5.66 -3.98 -0.76
N GLU A 81 4.92 -3.62 -1.81
CA GLU A 81 4.38 -2.27 -2.02
C GLU A 81 3.44 -1.86 -0.88
N VAL A 82 2.64 -2.81 -0.40
CA VAL A 82 1.67 -2.57 0.69
C VAL A 82 2.38 -2.44 2.03
N LEU A 83 3.37 -3.28 2.32
CA LEU A 83 4.19 -3.16 3.53
C LEU A 83 4.90 -1.82 3.56
N THR A 84 5.51 -1.39 2.46
CA THR A 84 6.21 -0.12 2.33
C THR A 84 5.29 1.08 2.58
N LEU A 85 4.07 1.08 2.03
CA LEU A 85 3.08 2.14 2.28
C LEU A 85 2.63 2.17 3.75
N ARG A 86 2.42 1.01 4.38
CA ARG A 86 2.03 0.93 5.79
C ARG A 86 3.18 1.36 6.71
N ALA A 87 4.40 0.96 6.41
CA ALA A 87 5.61 1.37 7.12
C ALA A 87 5.85 2.88 6.96
N PHE A 88 5.63 3.45 5.77
CA PHE A 88 5.70 4.90 5.56
C PHE A 88 4.68 5.66 6.41
N ASN A 89 3.43 5.18 6.46
CA ASN A 89 2.41 5.73 7.34
C ASN A 89 2.83 5.69 8.82
N ARG A 90 3.40 4.57 9.27
CA ARG A 90 3.88 4.44 10.65
C ARG A 90 5.08 5.34 10.92
N PHE A 91 6.04 5.42 9.99
CA PHE A 91 7.17 6.35 10.04
C PHE A 91 6.69 7.78 10.25
N LEU A 92 5.72 8.26 9.46
CA LEU A 92 5.21 9.63 9.61
C LEU A 92 4.53 9.87 10.97
N VAL A 93 3.80 8.88 11.52
CA VAL A 93 3.24 8.97 12.87
C VAL A 93 4.35 9.00 13.93
N ASP A 94 5.38 8.17 13.78
CA ASP A 94 6.55 8.15 14.69
C ASP A 94 7.34 9.47 14.61
N GLN A 95 7.37 10.13 13.45
CA GLN A 95 7.94 11.49 13.29
C GLN A 95 7.10 12.55 14.02
N CYS A 96 5.76 12.45 13.97
CA CYS A 96 4.88 13.33 14.74
C CYS A 96 5.09 13.15 16.25
N LEU A 97 5.18 11.90 16.73
CA LEU A 97 5.46 11.62 18.15
C LEU A 97 6.79 12.20 18.59
N ARG A 98 7.86 12.00 17.80
CA ARG A 98 9.17 12.58 18.12
C ARG A 98 9.13 14.10 18.19
N PHE A 99 8.48 14.75 17.23
CA PHE A 99 8.32 16.20 17.23
C PHE A 99 7.65 16.73 18.51
N LEU A 100 6.75 15.96 19.12
CA LEU A 100 6.03 16.34 20.34
C LEU A 100 6.78 16.00 21.64
N THR A 101 7.90 15.27 21.58
CA THR A 101 8.66 14.90 22.78
C THR A 101 9.70 15.96 23.15
N PRO A 102 9.79 16.41 24.43
CA PRO A 102 10.57 17.59 24.85
C PRO A 102 12.08 17.62 24.58
N LEU A 103 12.66 16.50 24.11
CA LEU A 103 14.11 16.36 23.89
C LEU A 103 14.49 16.21 22.41
N HIS A 104 13.52 16.12 21.49
CA HIS A 104 13.80 15.90 20.09
C HIS A 104 13.76 17.20 19.29
N GLN A 105 14.83 17.42 18.54
CA GLN A 105 14.94 18.50 17.56
C GLN A 105 14.03 18.21 16.36
N SER A 106 13.68 19.30 15.66
CA SER A 106 12.77 19.35 14.51
C SER A 106 12.83 18.12 13.58
N SER A 107 11.68 17.59 13.17
CA SER A 107 11.63 16.56 12.13
C SER A 107 12.15 17.11 10.79
N HIS A 108 12.94 16.33 10.05
CA HIS A 108 13.44 16.73 8.73
C HIS A 108 12.32 16.85 7.68
N TYR A 109 11.24 16.08 7.85
CA TYR A 109 10.18 15.92 6.84
C TYR A 109 8.81 16.43 7.31
N ILE A 110 8.51 16.43 8.60
CA ILE A 110 7.21 16.89 9.13
C ILE A 110 7.36 18.25 9.81
N ARG A 111 6.36 19.11 9.67
CA ARG A 111 6.19 20.35 10.44
C ARG A 111 4.85 20.37 11.15
N GLN A 112 4.81 21.04 12.29
CA GLN A 112 3.55 21.42 12.90
C GLN A 112 2.97 22.61 12.13
N ARG A 113 1.66 22.56 11.87
CA ARG A 113 0.92 23.66 11.27
C ARG A 113 0.50 24.64 12.36
N PRO A 114 0.70 25.94 12.20
CA PRO A 114 0.16 26.94 13.13
C PRO A 114 -1.38 26.95 13.06
N HIS A 115 -2.05 27.55 14.05
CA HIS A 115 -3.52 27.50 14.15
C HIS A 115 -4.21 28.19 12.96
N GLU A 116 -3.58 29.23 12.42
CA GLU A 116 -4.05 30.06 11.30
C GLU A 116 -4.07 29.28 9.98
N GLU A 117 -3.21 28.26 9.84
CA GLU A 117 -3.23 27.35 8.68
C GLU A 117 -4.35 26.31 8.75
N ARG A 118 -5.02 26.15 9.90
CA ARG A 118 -5.99 25.07 10.14
C ARG A 118 -7.42 25.58 10.00
N THR A 119 -8.27 24.77 9.37
CA THR A 119 -9.71 25.05 9.24
C THR A 119 -10.52 23.83 9.67
N LYS A 120 -11.86 23.95 9.73
CA LYS A 120 -12.73 22.79 9.98
C LYS A 120 -12.57 21.69 8.91
N ALA A 121 -12.28 22.08 7.66
CA ALA A 121 -12.12 21.15 6.54
C ALA A 121 -10.66 20.65 6.41
N ASP A 122 -9.68 21.39 6.92
CA ASP A 122 -8.25 21.10 6.86
C ASP A 122 -7.66 21.28 8.26
N PHE A 123 -8.04 20.38 9.17
CA PHE A 123 -7.86 20.50 10.62
C PHE A 123 -6.56 19.90 11.13
N GLN A 124 -5.82 19.21 10.26
CA GLN A 124 -4.68 18.39 10.65
C GLN A 124 -3.59 19.26 11.29
N PRO A 125 -3.03 18.85 12.44
CA PRO A 125 -2.02 19.62 13.15
C PRO A 125 -0.63 19.55 12.50
N PHE A 126 -0.39 18.60 11.60
CA PHE A 126 0.88 18.43 10.92
C PHE A 126 0.74 18.52 9.40
N ALA A 127 1.84 18.83 8.73
CA ALA A 127 2.00 18.73 7.29
C ALA A 127 3.40 18.21 6.95
N LEU A 128 3.55 17.73 5.72
CA LEU A 128 4.88 17.56 5.13
C LEU A 128 5.55 18.94 5.02
N LYS A 129 6.87 18.99 5.19
CA LYS A 129 7.66 20.20 4.94
C LYS A 129 7.74 20.46 3.44
N ASP A 130 7.73 21.73 3.09
CA ASP A 130 7.85 22.18 1.71
C ASP A 130 9.15 21.66 1.06
N GLY A 131 9.10 21.41 -0.24
CA GLY A 131 10.23 20.90 -1.02
C GLY A 131 10.53 19.41 -0.85
N VAL A 132 9.81 18.70 0.03
CA VAL A 132 9.95 17.23 0.12
C VAL A 132 9.26 16.56 -1.06
N LYS A 133 9.98 15.70 -1.77
CA LYS A 133 9.43 14.83 -2.82
C LYS A 133 9.40 13.38 -2.36
N ILE A 134 8.38 12.64 -2.79
CA ILE A 134 8.20 11.24 -2.41
C ILE A 134 8.36 10.36 -3.65
N PHE A 135 9.31 9.44 -3.60
CA PHE A 135 9.57 8.46 -4.64
C PHE A 135 9.29 7.06 -4.11
N MET A 136 8.89 6.16 -5.00
CA MET A 136 8.75 4.74 -4.67
C MET A 136 9.55 3.90 -5.66
N TYR A 137 10.37 2.98 -5.15
CA TYR A 137 10.98 1.92 -5.95
C TYR A 137 10.21 0.62 -5.74
N CYS A 138 9.97 -0.13 -6.81
CA CYS A 138 9.45 -1.49 -6.78
C CYS A 138 10.34 -2.42 -7.62
N SER A 139 10.83 -3.51 -7.05
CA SER A 139 11.71 -4.46 -7.75
C SER A 139 10.98 -5.35 -8.75
N GLU A 140 9.65 -5.40 -8.70
CA GLU A 140 8.78 -6.09 -9.65
C GLU A 140 7.67 -5.12 -10.09
N ALA A 141 7.10 -5.31 -11.28
CA ALA A 141 5.92 -4.56 -11.68
C ALA A 141 4.80 -4.76 -10.64
N PRO A 142 4.12 -3.69 -10.17
CA PRO A 142 3.06 -3.84 -9.19
C PRO A 142 2.00 -4.80 -9.69
N CYS A 143 1.66 -5.81 -8.88
CA CYS A 143 0.74 -6.84 -9.33
C CYS A 143 -0.63 -6.22 -9.66
N GLY A 144 -1.27 -6.69 -10.73
CA GLY A 144 -2.48 -6.08 -11.29
C GLY A 144 -2.23 -5.60 -12.71
N ASP A 145 -2.99 -4.59 -13.14
CA ASP A 145 -3.04 -4.13 -14.53
C ASP A 145 -1.66 -3.72 -15.09
N ALA A 146 -0.77 -3.17 -14.26
CA ALA A 146 0.58 -2.76 -14.68
C ALA A 146 1.56 -3.93 -14.94
N SER A 147 1.14 -5.17 -14.67
CA SER A 147 1.97 -6.38 -14.79
C SER A 147 1.38 -7.43 -15.74
N MET A 148 0.24 -7.17 -16.38
CA MET A 148 -0.50 -8.19 -17.13
C MET A 148 0.26 -8.67 -18.36
N GLU A 149 0.88 -7.77 -19.11
CA GLU A 149 1.70 -8.09 -20.27
C GLU A 149 2.89 -8.97 -19.88
N LEU A 150 3.60 -8.61 -18.80
CA LEU A 150 4.69 -9.43 -18.25
C LEU A 150 4.23 -10.81 -17.76
N VAL A 151 2.96 -10.95 -17.38
CA VAL A 151 2.35 -12.24 -17.01
C VAL A 151 2.01 -13.06 -18.26
N ILE A 152 1.60 -12.42 -19.34
CA ILE A 152 1.30 -13.06 -20.62
C ILE A 152 2.60 -13.59 -21.24
N ASP A 153 3.63 -12.76 -21.32
CA ASP A 153 4.92 -13.12 -21.93
C ASP A 153 5.64 -14.28 -21.21
N ARG A 154 5.28 -14.54 -19.94
CA ARG A 154 5.84 -15.63 -19.14
C ARG A 154 5.06 -16.94 -19.24
N GLN A 155 3.93 -17.00 -19.94
CA GLN A 155 3.15 -18.22 -20.12
C GLN A 155 3.59 -18.97 -21.38
N GLU A 156 3.70 -20.30 -21.27
CA GLU A 156 3.99 -21.17 -22.42
C GLU A 156 2.80 -21.25 -23.41
N ASP A 157 1.58 -21.03 -22.91
CA ASP A 157 0.35 -20.92 -23.70
C ASP A 157 -0.41 -19.65 -23.30
N ALA A 158 -0.47 -18.68 -24.22
CA ALA A 158 -1.13 -17.38 -24.02
C ALA A 158 -2.62 -17.39 -24.45
N THR A 159 -3.19 -18.56 -24.74
CA THR A 159 -4.60 -18.66 -25.16
C THR A 159 -5.53 -18.25 -24.02
N PRO A 160 -6.41 -17.24 -24.22
CA PRO A 160 -7.35 -16.82 -23.19
C PRO A 160 -8.30 -17.98 -22.81
N TRP A 161 -8.45 -18.26 -21.51
CA TRP A 161 -9.38 -19.28 -21.05
C TRP A 161 -10.83 -18.91 -21.43
N ALA A 162 -11.51 -19.80 -22.15
CA ALA A 162 -12.91 -19.65 -22.56
C ALA A 162 -13.95 -19.92 -21.45
N THR A 163 -13.50 -20.12 -20.21
CA THR A 163 -14.34 -20.44 -19.04
C THR A 163 -15.06 -19.18 -18.52
N PRO A 164 -16.22 -19.29 -17.85
CA PRO A 164 -16.95 -18.13 -17.34
C PRO A 164 -16.11 -17.32 -16.35
N VAL A 165 -16.24 -15.98 -16.40
CA VAL A 165 -15.43 -15.04 -15.60
C VAL A 165 -15.63 -15.28 -14.10
N PRO A 166 -14.63 -15.76 -13.33
CA PRO A 166 -14.74 -15.85 -11.89
C PRO A 166 -14.66 -14.44 -11.32
N THR A 167 -15.82 -13.84 -11.11
CA THR A 167 -15.96 -12.54 -10.48
C THR A 167 -16.09 -12.68 -8.97
N MET A 168 -15.62 -11.66 -8.24
CA MET A 168 -15.89 -11.55 -6.81
C MET A 168 -17.26 -10.89 -6.60
N SER A 169 -18.27 -11.66 -6.15
CA SER A 169 -19.51 -11.09 -5.63
C SER A 169 -19.36 -10.78 -4.13
N SER A 170 -19.98 -9.69 -3.67
CA SER A 170 -20.06 -9.33 -2.26
C SER A 170 -21.21 -10.02 -1.52
N TYR A 171 -22.00 -10.84 -2.20
CA TYR A 171 -23.20 -11.47 -1.67
C TYR A 171 -22.98 -12.96 -1.42
N PRO A 172 -23.53 -13.53 -0.32
CA PRO A 172 -23.62 -14.97 -0.15
C PRO A 172 -24.41 -15.58 -1.30
N ASP A 173 -24.03 -16.78 -1.70
CA ASP A 173 -24.68 -17.57 -2.75
C ASP A 173 -26.20 -17.64 -2.51
N GLY A 174 -27.03 -17.14 -3.44
CA GLY A 174 -28.48 -17.34 -3.41
C GLY A 174 -29.42 -16.13 -3.50
N SER A 175 -28.96 -14.89 -3.66
CA SER A 175 -29.86 -13.77 -4.01
C SER A 175 -29.93 -13.57 -5.51
N GLU A 176 -31.10 -13.74 -6.12
CA GLU A 176 -31.36 -13.36 -7.51
C GLU A 176 -31.14 -11.85 -7.68
N VAL A 177 -30.10 -11.47 -8.43
CA VAL A 177 -29.84 -10.07 -8.78
C VAL A 177 -30.04 -9.90 -10.28
N ASP A 178 -30.78 -8.84 -10.60
CA ASP A 178 -31.18 -8.40 -11.93
C ASP A 178 -30.02 -8.33 -12.94
N LYS A 179 -30.30 -8.65 -14.21
CA LYS A 179 -29.34 -8.84 -15.31
C LYS A 179 -28.79 -7.51 -15.87
N GLY A 180 -28.32 -6.62 -15.00
CA GLY A 180 -27.41 -5.54 -15.38
C GLY A 180 -25.96 -6.03 -15.31
N GLU A 181 -25.09 -5.63 -16.24
CA GLU A 181 -23.66 -5.97 -16.23
C GLU A 181 -22.98 -5.56 -14.91
N VAL A 182 -22.93 -6.46 -13.93
CA VAL A 182 -22.18 -6.25 -12.70
C VAL A 182 -20.69 -6.45 -13.01
N VAL A 183 -20.03 -5.39 -13.46
CA VAL A 183 -18.55 -5.35 -13.57
C VAL A 183 -18.00 -5.52 -12.15
N SER A 184 -17.58 -6.74 -11.82
CA SER A 184 -17.11 -7.15 -10.50
C SER A 184 -15.62 -7.48 -10.58
N ALA A 185 -14.87 -7.25 -9.49
CA ALA A 185 -13.43 -7.43 -9.51
C ALA A 185 -13.02 -8.83 -9.97
N LEU A 186 -12.06 -8.90 -10.89
CA LEU A 186 -11.51 -10.15 -11.39
C LEU A 186 -10.61 -10.80 -10.32
N ARG A 187 -10.63 -12.13 -10.23
CA ARG A 187 -9.73 -12.86 -9.32
C ARG A 187 -8.37 -13.11 -9.96
N GLY A 188 -7.31 -12.63 -9.31
CA GLY A 188 -5.93 -12.93 -9.63
C GLY A 188 -5.54 -12.56 -11.06
N ARG A 189 -4.92 -13.52 -11.74
CA ARG A 189 -4.48 -13.44 -13.15
C ARG A 189 -5.51 -14.07 -14.11
N SER A 190 -6.66 -14.50 -13.61
CA SER A 190 -7.72 -15.02 -14.48
C SER A 190 -8.11 -13.94 -15.49
N HIS A 191 -8.36 -14.37 -16.74
CA HIS A 191 -8.68 -13.47 -17.84
C HIS A 191 -7.63 -12.36 -18.00
N PHE A 192 -6.36 -12.73 -18.11
CA PHE A 192 -5.25 -11.79 -18.30
C PHE A 192 -5.42 -10.90 -19.55
N SER A 193 -6.22 -11.33 -20.53
CA SER A 193 -6.63 -10.54 -21.69
C SER A 193 -7.53 -9.33 -21.35
N HIS A 194 -8.20 -9.34 -20.20
CA HIS A 194 -9.08 -8.26 -19.76
C HIS A 194 -8.27 -7.20 -19.02
N LEU A 195 -7.70 -6.28 -19.80
CA LEU A 195 -6.87 -5.18 -19.30
C LEU A 195 -7.74 -4.04 -18.73
N GLY A 196 -7.17 -3.22 -17.85
CA GLY A 196 -7.83 -2.06 -17.25
C GLY A 196 -8.82 -2.38 -16.12
N ALA A 197 -9.10 -3.66 -15.84
CA ALA A 197 -10.04 -4.06 -14.80
C ALA A 197 -9.43 -4.08 -13.38
N VAL A 198 -10.25 -3.83 -12.35
CA VAL A 198 -9.87 -4.02 -10.95
C VAL A 198 -9.69 -5.51 -10.65
N ARG A 199 -8.61 -5.85 -9.93
CA ARG A 199 -8.23 -7.23 -9.64
C ARG A 199 -8.06 -7.48 -8.14
N CYS A 200 -8.51 -8.63 -7.66
CA CYS A 200 -8.22 -9.13 -6.32
C CYS A 200 -7.05 -10.11 -6.35
N LYS A 201 -6.30 -10.19 -5.26
CA LYS A 201 -5.31 -11.24 -5.01
C LYS A 201 -6.04 -12.54 -4.59
N PRO A 202 -5.37 -13.70 -4.51
CA PRO A 202 -4.02 -14.00 -4.99
C PRO A 202 -4.02 -14.25 -6.51
N SER A 203 -2.84 -14.23 -7.13
CA SER A 203 -2.69 -14.56 -8.56
C SER A 203 -2.87 -16.05 -8.87
N ARG A 204 -2.78 -16.91 -7.86
CA ARG A 204 -2.81 -18.37 -7.98
C ARG A 204 -4.25 -18.90 -7.85
N PRO A 205 -4.79 -19.66 -8.82
CA PRO A 205 -6.15 -20.20 -8.76
C PRO A 205 -6.38 -21.15 -7.58
N ASP A 206 -5.35 -21.93 -7.21
CA ASP A 206 -5.35 -22.90 -6.11
C ASP A 206 -5.32 -22.26 -4.71
N ALA A 207 -4.90 -21.00 -4.61
CA ALA A 207 -4.80 -20.32 -3.34
C ALA A 207 -6.17 -19.79 -2.86
N PRO A 208 -6.47 -19.85 -1.55
CA PRO A 208 -7.72 -19.32 -1.00
C PRO A 208 -7.96 -17.86 -1.42
N PRO A 209 -9.23 -17.48 -1.70
CA PRO A 209 -9.53 -16.11 -2.12
C PRO A 209 -9.19 -15.10 -1.02
N THR A 210 -8.86 -13.88 -1.42
CA THR A 210 -8.73 -12.73 -0.50
C THR A 210 -9.51 -11.55 -1.05
N LEU A 211 -9.96 -10.65 -0.16
CA LEU A 211 -10.60 -9.40 -0.55
C LEU A 211 -9.58 -8.34 -1.01
N SER A 212 -8.29 -8.56 -0.73
CA SER A 212 -7.20 -7.61 -1.03
C SER A 212 -7.06 -7.34 -2.52
N LYS A 213 -7.21 -6.07 -2.91
CA LYS A 213 -6.98 -5.62 -4.28
C LYS A 213 -5.52 -5.69 -4.70
N SER A 214 -5.29 -5.67 -6.00
CA SER A 214 -3.98 -5.63 -6.62
C SER A 214 -3.17 -4.41 -6.16
N CYS A 215 -1.84 -4.48 -6.22
CA CYS A 215 -0.98 -3.37 -5.83
C CYS A 215 -1.14 -2.20 -6.81
N THR A 216 -1.37 -2.46 -8.10
CA THR A 216 -1.72 -1.44 -9.09
C THR A 216 -2.96 -0.66 -8.69
N ASP A 217 -4.05 -1.35 -8.31
CA ASP A 217 -5.31 -0.70 -7.92
C ASP A 217 -5.17 0.13 -6.64
N LYS A 218 -4.39 -0.39 -5.67
CA LYS A 218 -4.12 0.32 -4.42
C LYS A 218 -3.27 1.57 -4.66
N LEU A 219 -2.22 1.47 -5.46
CA LEU A 219 -1.36 2.61 -5.81
C LEU A 219 -2.13 3.68 -6.57
N ALA A 220 -2.96 3.29 -7.55
CA ALA A 220 -3.86 4.21 -8.24
C ALA A 220 -4.76 4.94 -7.23
N LEU A 221 -5.45 4.22 -6.34
CA LEU A 221 -6.32 4.85 -5.32
C LEU A 221 -5.57 5.81 -4.38
N THR A 222 -4.31 5.54 -4.04
CA THR A 222 -3.51 6.44 -3.19
C THR A 222 -3.16 7.76 -3.86
N GLN A 223 -3.19 7.83 -5.18
CA GLN A 223 -2.96 9.09 -5.90
C GLN A 223 -4.15 10.05 -5.90
N MET A 224 -5.29 9.60 -5.39
CA MET A 224 -6.47 10.44 -5.18
C MET A 224 -6.73 10.65 -3.69
N THR A 225 -6.42 9.65 -2.87
CA THR A 225 -6.68 9.67 -1.42
C THR A 225 -5.44 9.99 -0.58
N SER A 226 -4.33 10.42 -1.18
CA SER A 226 -2.99 10.46 -0.56
C SER A 226 -2.44 9.08 -0.18
N LEU A 227 -1.11 8.97 -0.09
CA LEU A 227 -0.41 7.81 0.47
C LEU A 227 -0.75 7.59 1.95
N LEU A 228 -1.30 8.60 2.64
CA LEU A 228 -1.82 8.45 3.99
C LEU A 228 -3.01 7.50 4.02
N SER A 229 -3.00 6.60 4.97
CA SER A 229 -4.16 5.81 5.39
C SER A 229 -5.07 6.66 6.29
N SER A 230 -6.25 6.14 6.62
CA SER A 230 -7.27 6.92 7.34
C SER A 230 -6.82 7.48 8.68
N LEU A 231 -6.06 6.72 9.47
CA LEU A 231 -5.64 7.19 10.79
C LEU A 231 -4.61 8.32 10.69
N PRO A 232 -3.50 8.17 9.92
CA PRO A 232 -2.53 9.26 9.79
C PRO A 232 -3.11 10.48 9.04
N SER A 233 -4.12 10.30 8.16
CA SER A 233 -4.81 11.44 7.52
C SER A 233 -5.64 12.31 8.47
N LEU A 234 -5.90 11.85 9.70
CA LEU A 234 -6.47 12.68 10.76
C LEU A 234 -5.39 13.57 11.42
N LEU A 235 -4.13 13.19 11.34
CA LEU A 235 -3.02 13.87 12.02
C LEU A 235 -2.21 14.77 11.08
N ILE A 236 -2.05 14.36 9.83
CA ILE A 236 -1.16 14.98 8.85
C ILE A 236 -1.99 15.37 7.62
N SER A 237 -1.84 16.62 7.15
CA SER A 237 -2.54 17.10 5.96
C SER A 237 -2.18 16.24 4.75
N PRO A 238 -3.16 15.71 3.98
CA PRO A 238 -2.90 14.82 2.86
C PRO A 238 -2.39 15.54 1.60
N ARG A 239 -2.42 16.89 1.58
CA ARG A 239 -2.22 17.74 0.39
C ARG A 239 -0.97 17.44 -0.42
N ASP A 240 0.15 17.17 0.26
CA ASP A 240 1.47 17.04 -0.38
C ASP A 240 2.06 15.64 -0.20
N ILE A 241 1.23 14.64 0.13
CA ILE A 241 1.67 13.27 0.42
C ILE A 241 1.19 12.34 -0.70
N TYR A 242 1.78 12.54 -1.87
CA TYR A 242 1.56 11.81 -3.11
C TYR A 242 2.90 11.38 -3.70
N LEU A 243 2.90 10.41 -4.63
CA LEU A 243 4.15 10.04 -5.29
C LEU A 243 4.47 11.10 -6.35
N ASP A 244 5.72 11.55 -6.38
CA ASP A 244 6.24 12.30 -7.53
C ASP A 244 6.57 11.33 -8.67
N SER A 245 7.25 10.22 -8.33
CA SER A 245 7.58 9.18 -9.30
C SER A 245 7.60 7.75 -8.72
N LEU A 246 7.30 6.79 -9.59
CA LEU A 246 7.46 5.35 -9.39
C LEU A 246 8.63 4.84 -10.24
N ILE A 247 9.60 4.18 -9.60
CA ILE A 247 10.81 3.65 -10.21
C ILE A 247 10.70 2.13 -10.25
N VAL A 248 10.90 1.55 -11.42
CA VAL A 248 10.88 0.09 -11.62
C VAL A 248 12.04 -0.34 -12.53
N PRO A 249 12.58 -1.56 -12.38
CA PRO A 249 13.57 -2.08 -13.31
C PRO A 249 13.07 -2.03 -14.76
N GLN A 250 13.96 -1.78 -15.72
CA GLN A 250 13.59 -1.75 -17.14
C GLN A 250 12.88 -3.04 -17.59
N SER A 251 13.31 -4.18 -17.05
CA SER A 251 12.69 -5.50 -17.28
C SER A 251 11.25 -5.63 -16.75
N GLN A 252 10.79 -4.67 -15.96
CA GLN A 252 9.48 -4.62 -15.30
C GLN A 252 8.61 -3.45 -15.77
N LEU A 253 9.07 -2.70 -16.79
CA LEU A 253 8.34 -1.57 -17.34
C LEU A 253 7.77 -1.91 -18.72
N VAL A 254 6.44 -2.00 -18.79
CA VAL A 254 5.71 -2.00 -20.06
C VAL A 254 4.97 -0.67 -20.16
N PRO A 255 5.45 0.32 -20.96
CA PRO A 255 4.93 1.69 -20.91
C PRO A 255 3.41 1.78 -21.10
N SER A 256 2.85 1.04 -22.06
CA SER A 256 1.41 0.99 -22.30
C SER A 256 0.61 0.45 -21.11
N ALA A 257 1.17 -0.48 -20.34
CA ALA A 257 0.52 -1.04 -19.16
C ALA A 257 0.45 -0.02 -18.01
N TYR A 258 1.53 0.73 -17.79
CA TYR A 258 1.57 1.75 -16.74
C TYR A 258 0.73 2.97 -17.10
N GLU A 259 0.76 3.40 -18.37
CA GLU A 259 -0.11 4.47 -18.88
C GLU A 259 -1.58 4.09 -18.66
N ARG A 260 -1.98 2.89 -19.11
CA ARG A 260 -3.33 2.38 -18.90
C ARG A 260 -3.69 2.29 -17.41
N ALA A 261 -2.76 1.87 -16.57
CA ALA A 261 -3.03 1.59 -15.16
C ALA A 261 -3.19 2.85 -14.29
N PHE A 262 -2.46 3.92 -14.59
CA PHE A 262 -2.29 5.06 -13.67
C PHE A 262 -2.66 6.42 -14.25
N SER A 263 -2.92 6.55 -15.56
CA SER A 263 -3.19 7.84 -16.19
C SER A 263 -4.66 8.06 -16.53
N HIS A 264 -5.01 9.32 -16.79
CA HIS A 264 -6.32 9.74 -17.31
C HIS A 264 -6.55 9.38 -18.79
N THR A 265 -5.53 8.93 -19.52
CA THR A 265 -5.74 8.37 -20.87
C THR A 265 -6.04 6.86 -20.81
N GLY A 266 -5.77 6.25 -19.65
CA GLY A 266 -6.03 4.86 -19.36
C GLY A 266 -7.38 4.60 -18.68
N ARG A 267 -7.39 3.61 -17.79
CA ARG A 267 -8.60 3.15 -17.09
C ARG A 267 -9.23 4.20 -16.17
N LEU A 268 -8.51 5.27 -15.84
CA LEU A 268 -8.96 6.36 -14.97
C LEU A 268 -9.55 7.53 -15.77
N GLN A 269 -9.72 7.40 -17.09
CA GLN A 269 -10.31 8.41 -17.98
C GLN A 269 -11.71 8.89 -17.60
N HIS A 270 -12.48 8.04 -16.90
CA HIS A 270 -13.86 8.37 -16.52
C HIS A 270 -13.96 9.18 -15.23
N LEU A 271 -12.84 9.41 -14.51
CA LEU A 271 -12.80 10.34 -13.40
C LEU A 271 -12.72 11.77 -13.93
N SER A 272 -13.88 12.42 -14.04
CA SER A 272 -13.97 13.71 -14.71
C SER A 272 -13.37 14.85 -13.88
N PRO A 273 -12.89 15.93 -14.52
CA PRO A 273 -12.46 17.15 -13.83
C PRO A 273 -13.57 17.73 -12.93
N GLU A 274 -14.84 17.59 -13.31
CA GLU A 274 -15.99 18.03 -12.49
C GLU A 274 -16.17 17.19 -11.23
N THR A 275 -15.86 15.90 -11.27
CA THR A 275 -15.85 15.04 -10.07
C THR A 275 -14.67 15.40 -9.16
N THR A 276 -13.46 15.46 -9.72
CA THR A 276 -12.22 15.68 -8.95
C THR A 276 -12.13 17.07 -8.34
N SER A 277 -12.66 18.11 -9.00
CA SER A 277 -12.70 19.49 -8.50
C SER A 277 -13.62 19.70 -7.29
N LYS A 278 -14.55 18.76 -7.04
CA LYS A 278 -15.44 18.78 -5.86
C LYS A 278 -14.80 18.16 -4.62
N TRP A 279 -13.63 17.55 -4.75
CA TRP A 279 -12.94 16.96 -3.60
C TRP A 279 -12.43 18.03 -2.65
N ALA A 280 -12.50 17.73 -1.35
CA ALA A 280 -12.16 18.64 -0.26
C ALA A 280 -11.18 17.98 0.71
N GLY A 281 -10.77 18.69 1.76
CA GLY A 281 -9.93 18.14 2.83
C GLY A 281 -8.50 17.83 2.42
N GLY A 282 -7.98 18.55 1.42
CA GLY A 282 -6.63 18.38 0.88
C GLY A 282 -6.47 17.17 -0.04
N TYR A 283 -7.56 16.50 -0.41
CA TYR A 283 -7.52 15.43 -1.40
C TYR A 283 -7.65 15.98 -2.81
N SER A 284 -6.85 15.44 -3.72
CA SER A 284 -6.86 15.79 -5.13
C SER A 284 -6.35 14.62 -5.94
N TRP A 285 -6.60 14.65 -7.24
CA TRP A 285 -5.90 13.77 -8.17
C TRP A 285 -4.45 14.24 -8.34
N ASN A 286 -3.50 13.34 -8.18
CA ASN A 286 -2.07 13.60 -8.42
C ASN A 286 -1.48 12.49 -9.29
N GLY A 287 -1.21 12.78 -10.56
CA GLY A 287 -0.44 11.86 -11.40
C GLY A 287 1.01 11.77 -10.92
N PHE A 288 1.65 10.63 -11.15
CA PHE A 288 3.09 10.47 -10.96
C PHE A 288 3.75 9.98 -12.24
N GLN A 289 5.05 10.24 -12.36
CA GLN A 289 5.84 9.74 -13.48
C GLN A 289 6.35 8.33 -13.21
N VAL A 290 6.48 7.52 -14.26
CA VAL A 290 7.08 6.19 -14.17
C VAL A 290 8.44 6.23 -14.86
N HIS A 291 9.50 5.89 -14.13
CA HIS A 291 10.86 5.85 -14.65
C HIS A 291 11.41 4.42 -14.57
N SER A 292 12.23 4.06 -15.55
CA SER A 292 12.99 2.81 -15.49
C SER A 292 14.33 3.03 -14.79
N THR A 293 14.85 1.96 -14.18
CA THR A 293 16.21 1.88 -13.64
C THR A 293 16.94 0.67 -14.22
N GLN A 294 18.27 0.74 -14.31
CA GLN A 294 19.13 -0.40 -14.64
C GLN A 294 19.38 -1.31 -13.43
N ARG A 295 18.95 -0.89 -12.24
CA ARG A 295 19.18 -1.61 -10.99
C ARG A 295 18.23 -2.77 -10.81
N GLU A 296 18.82 -3.91 -10.48
CA GLU A 296 18.14 -5.18 -10.34
C GLU A 296 18.26 -5.69 -8.91
N PHE A 297 17.15 -6.14 -8.31
CA PHE A 297 17.15 -6.64 -6.95
C PHE A 297 17.64 -8.09 -6.90
N ALA A 298 18.67 -8.38 -6.11
CA ALA A 298 19.32 -9.69 -6.07
C ALA A 298 18.38 -10.86 -5.69
N TRP A 299 17.26 -10.59 -5.02
CA TRP A 299 16.27 -11.60 -4.63
C TRP A 299 15.00 -11.58 -5.49
N SER A 300 14.99 -10.86 -6.61
CA SER A 300 13.90 -10.92 -7.58
C SER A 300 13.82 -12.29 -8.26
N ARG A 301 12.62 -12.68 -8.72
CA ARG A 301 12.40 -14.02 -9.32
C ARG A 301 13.31 -14.26 -10.52
N ARG A 302 13.51 -13.22 -11.33
CA ARG A 302 14.35 -13.24 -12.54
C ARG A 302 15.84 -13.41 -12.26
N MET A 303 16.28 -13.23 -11.01
CA MET A 303 17.67 -13.44 -10.61
C MET A 303 17.98 -14.89 -10.24
N VAL A 304 16.96 -15.75 -10.17
CA VAL A 304 17.12 -17.19 -9.94
C VAL A 304 17.68 -17.83 -11.23
N GLY A 305 18.79 -18.56 -11.11
CA GLY A 305 19.46 -19.19 -12.25
C GLY A 305 18.60 -20.27 -12.91
N SER A 306 18.85 -20.55 -14.19
CA SER A 306 18.12 -21.57 -14.96
C SER A 306 18.20 -22.97 -14.37
N ASN A 307 19.27 -23.27 -13.64
CA ASN A 307 19.50 -24.56 -12.96
C ASN A 307 18.95 -24.59 -11.51
N GLU A 308 18.40 -23.48 -11.02
CA GLU A 308 17.89 -23.36 -9.65
C GLU A 308 16.35 -23.46 -9.61
N LYS A 309 15.82 -24.11 -8.58
CA LYS A 309 14.37 -24.12 -8.36
C LYS A 309 13.92 -22.84 -7.65
N ALA A 310 13.17 -21.98 -8.33
CA ALA A 310 12.62 -20.75 -7.74
C ALA A 310 11.54 -21.04 -6.69
N VAL A 311 11.77 -20.65 -5.43
CA VAL A 311 10.83 -20.80 -4.31
C VAL A 311 10.43 -19.42 -3.78
N SER A 312 9.13 -19.14 -3.67
CA SER A 312 8.69 -17.88 -3.07
C SER A 312 9.00 -17.87 -1.57
N SER A 313 9.68 -16.83 -1.06
CA SER A 313 9.94 -16.73 0.38
C SER A 313 8.64 -16.53 1.17
N ASN A 314 8.59 -17.13 2.36
CA ASN A 314 7.50 -16.95 3.32
C ASN A 314 7.77 -15.80 4.28
N MET A 315 8.99 -15.29 4.28
CA MET A 315 9.49 -14.31 5.22
C MET A 315 9.47 -12.92 4.59
N SER A 316 8.86 -11.96 5.28
CA SER A 316 8.76 -10.57 4.85
C SER A 316 9.60 -9.68 5.77
N ALA A 317 10.37 -8.76 5.20
CA ALA A 317 11.03 -7.70 5.94
C ALA A 317 10.16 -6.46 5.95
N VAL A 318 10.15 -5.73 7.07
CA VAL A 318 9.64 -4.37 7.18
C VAL A 318 10.70 -3.54 7.87
N TRP A 319 10.98 -2.35 7.34
CA TRP A 319 11.98 -1.46 7.90
C TRP A 319 11.55 0.00 7.79
N THR A 320 11.87 0.77 8.83
CA THR A 320 11.98 2.24 8.84
C THR A 320 13.31 2.61 9.48
N PRO A 321 13.78 3.86 9.40
CA PRO A 321 15.02 4.29 10.07
C PRO A 321 15.08 4.00 11.58
N GLU A 322 13.93 3.80 12.24
CA GLU A 322 13.82 3.63 13.68
C GLU A 322 13.72 2.18 14.13
N TRP A 323 13.15 1.31 13.31
CA TRP A 323 12.86 -0.07 13.70
C TRP A 323 12.72 -0.98 12.49
N GLN A 324 12.81 -2.29 12.76
CA GLN A 324 12.70 -3.32 11.74
C GLN A 324 12.06 -4.60 12.27
N GLU A 325 11.25 -5.24 11.43
CA GLU A 325 10.48 -6.43 11.74
C GLU A 325 10.71 -7.53 10.70
N THR A 326 10.62 -8.79 11.13
CA THR A 326 10.46 -9.94 10.23
C THR A 326 9.07 -10.47 10.45
N LEU A 327 8.33 -10.63 9.36
CA LEU A 327 6.95 -11.11 9.37
C LEU A 327 6.84 -12.48 8.72
N ILE A 328 6.00 -13.33 9.30
CA ILE A 328 5.53 -14.59 8.71
C ILE A 328 4.02 -14.65 8.91
N GLY A 329 3.26 -14.83 7.82
CA GLY A 329 1.80 -14.91 7.89
C GLY A 329 1.12 -13.61 8.34
N GLY A 330 1.74 -12.45 8.09
CA GLY A 330 1.15 -11.16 8.47
C GLY A 330 1.33 -10.77 9.94
N THR A 331 2.14 -11.51 10.70
CA THR A 331 2.51 -11.26 12.10
C THR A 331 4.02 -11.40 12.30
N LEU A 332 4.54 -10.94 13.45
CA LEU A 332 5.94 -11.08 13.83
C LEU A 332 6.39 -12.55 13.79
N GLN A 333 7.55 -12.80 13.20
CA GLN A 333 8.19 -14.12 13.16
C GLN A 333 8.38 -14.67 14.59
N GLY A 334 8.10 -15.96 14.77
CA GLY A 334 8.21 -16.64 16.06
C GLY A 334 6.96 -16.52 16.95
N ARG A 335 5.89 -15.86 16.46
CA ARG A 335 4.60 -15.77 17.15
C ARG A 335 3.51 -16.52 16.39
N LYS A 336 2.49 -16.97 17.11
CA LYS A 336 1.28 -17.54 16.48
C LYS A 336 0.51 -16.41 15.80
N GLN A 337 -0.09 -16.69 14.64
CA GLN A 337 -0.77 -15.69 13.79
C GLN A 337 -1.89 -14.92 14.52
N LEU A 338 -2.55 -15.51 15.53
CA LEU A 338 -3.64 -14.89 16.27
C LEU A 338 -3.23 -14.42 17.68
N ASP A 339 -1.93 -14.50 18.03
CA ASP A 339 -1.43 -13.96 19.30
C ASP A 339 -1.26 -12.43 19.17
N PRO A 340 -1.96 -11.60 19.96
CA PRO A 340 -1.84 -10.14 19.88
C PRO A 340 -0.41 -9.62 20.07
N ARG A 341 0.44 -10.36 20.82
CA ARG A 341 1.87 -10.02 21.00
C ARG A 341 2.69 -10.23 19.73
N GLY A 342 2.13 -10.93 18.75
CA GLY A 342 2.67 -11.07 17.39
C GLY A 342 2.21 -9.97 16.44
N ALA A 343 1.41 -9.01 16.88
CA ALA A 343 0.98 -7.90 16.05
C ALA A 343 2.18 -7.05 15.61
N SER A 344 2.24 -6.75 14.31
CA SER A 344 3.25 -5.87 13.75
C SER A 344 2.99 -4.41 14.15
N SER A 345 4.04 -3.59 14.22
CA SER A 345 3.94 -2.14 14.43
C SER A 345 3.12 -1.43 13.35
N ILE A 346 2.95 -2.06 12.18
CA ILE A 346 2.17 -1.54 11.05
C ILE A 346 0.79 -2.19 10.90
N CYS A 347 0.32 -3.02 11.85
CA CYS A 347 -1.06 -3.52 11.84
C CYS A 347 -2.06 -2.39 12.19
N ARG A 348 -3.36 -2.64 12.02
CA ARG A 348 -4.38 -1.60 12.22
C ARG A 348 -4.44 -1.16 13.68
N SER A 349 -4.40 -2.11 14.63
CA SER A 349 -4.43 -1.81 16.06
C SER A 349 -3.20 -1.00 16.50
N SER A 350 -1.99 -1.40 16.08
CA SER A 350 -0.75 -0.68 16.42
C SER A 350 -0.71 0.74 15.87
N VAL A 351 -1.10 0.96 14.62
CA VAL A 351 -1.16 2.32 14.04
C VAL A 351 -2.25 3.15 14.71
N TRP A 352 -3.38 2.54 15.10
CA TRP A 352 -4.44 3.25 15.83
C TRP A 352 -3.97 3.69 17.21
N ARG A 353 -3.32 2.81 17.99
CA ARG A 353 -2.73 3.17 19.30
C ARG A 353 -1.74 4.34 19.16
N ALA A 354 -0.84 4.28 18.17
CA ALA A 354 0.12 5.36 17.92
C ALA A 354 -0.58 6.68 17.53
N ALA A 355 -1.64 6.62 16.73
CA ALA A 355 -2.41 7.81 16.37
C ALA A 355 -3.15 8.44 17.57
N VAL A 356 -3.74 7.61 18.45
CA VAL A 356 -4.35 8.06 19.71
C VAL A 356 -3.31 8.76 20.59
N GLN A 357 -2.10 8.22 20.69
CA GLN A 357 -1.02 8.83 21.46
C GLN A 357 -0.65 10.22 20.91
N VAL A 358 -0.51 10.36 19.59
CA VAL A 358 -0.28 11.69 18.97
C VAL A 358 -1.42 12.64 19.31
N ALA A 359 -2.68 12.23 19.14
CA ALA A 359 -3.83 13.08 19.41
C ALA A 359 -3.87 13.59 20.85
N GLY A 360 -3.53 12.74 21.82
CA GLY A 360 -3.42 13.11 23.23
C GLY A 360 -2.32 14.15 23.51
N LEU A 361 -1.19 14.06 22.81
CA LEU A 361 -0.05 14.98 22.99
C LEU A 361 -0.25 16.34 22.30
N VAL A 362 -0.89 16.38 21.12
CA VAL A 362 -1.14 17.67 20.42
C VAL A 362 -2.28 18.46 21.08
N GLY A 363 -3.16 17.79 21.81
CA GLY A 363 -4.25 18.44 22.55
C GLY A 363 -5.32 19.06 21.64
N VAL A 364 -5.55 18.51 20.45
CA VAL A 364 -6.63 18.97 19.55
C VAL A 364 -7.91 18.18 19.85
N PRO A 365 -8.96 18.78 20.46
CA PRO A 365 -10.11 18.03 21.00
C PRO A 365 -10.85 17.19 19.96
N VAL A 366 -11.01 17.72 18.74
CA VAL A 366 -11.73 17.00 17.67
C VAL A 366 -10.99 15.74 17.22
N LEU A 367 -9.66 15.69 17.36
CA LEU A 367 -8.86 14.48 17.05
C LEU A 367 -9.01 13.44 18.15
N ALA A 368 -8.98 13.87 19.41
CA ALA A 368 -9.20 12.97 20.55
C ALA A 368 -10.59 12.32 20.46
N GLN A 369 -11.62 13.09 20.09
CA GLN A 369 -12.96 12.55 19.83
C GLN A 369 -12.98 11.55 18.66
N ALA A 370 -12.34 11.90 17.54
CA ALA A 370 -12.36 11.05 16.34
C ALA A 370 -11.59 9.74 16.51
N LEU A 371 -10.44 9.77 17.19
CA LEU A 371 -9.57 8.60 17.40
C LEU A 371 -9.95 7.82 18.66
N GLY A 372 -10.68 8.42 19.60
CA GLY A 372 -11.18 7.78 20.82
C GLY A 372 -12.52 7.06 20.67
N GLN A 373 -12.95 6.77 19.44
CA GLN A 373 -14.17 5.99 19.20
C GLN A 373 -14.02 4.56 19.72
N GLY A 374 -15.15 3.93 20.07
CA GLY A 374 -15.16 2.58 20.66
C GLY A 374 -14.63 1.49 19.72
N ARG A 375 -14.98 1.55 18.43
CA ARG A 375 -14.53 0.57 17.42
C ARG A 375 -13.77 1.24 16.28
N TYR A 376 -12.93 0.46 15.61
CA TYR A 376 -12.15 0.93 14.48
C TYR A 376 -13.05 1.44 13.33
N LYS A 377 -14.17 0.77 13.07
CA LYS A 377 -15.18 1.19 12.09
C LYS A 377 -15.76 2.57 12.40
N ASP A 378 -16.05 2.84 13.67
CA ASP A 378 -16.60 4.14 14.10
C ASP A 378 -15.60 5.28 13.82
N VAL A 379 -14.28 5.03 13.99
CA VAL A 379 -13.23 5.98 13.56
C VAL A 379 -13.28 6.18 12.04
N LYS A 380 -13.42 5.10 11.27
CA LYS A 380 -13.47 5.13 9.79
C LYS A 380 -14.69 5.85 9.24
N GLU A 381 -15.79 5.84 9.98
CA GLU A 381 -17.08 6.47 9.66
C GLU A 381 -17.22 7.88 10.25
N HIS A 382 -16.29 8.30 11.13
CA HIS A 382 -16.29 9.62 11.73
C HIS A 382 -16.35 10.76 10.69
N VAL A 383 -16.99 11.87 11.06
CA VAL A 383 -17.26 13.02 10.16
C VAL A 383 -15.98 13.65 9.59
N LEU A 384 -14.87 13.59 10.34
CA LEU A 384 -13.57 14.09 9.87
C LEU A 384 -13.00 13.33 8.67
N LEU A 385 -13.49 12.11 8.38
CA LEU A 385 -13.08 11.32 7.22
C LEU A 385 -14.09 11.37 6.08
N THR A 386 -15.14 12.20 6.16
CA THR A 386 -16.17 12.32 5.11
C THR A 386 -15.57 12.67 3.76
N ALA A 387 -14.66 13.66 3.69
CA ALA A 387 -14.01 14.04 2.43
C ALA A 387 -13.22 12.87 1.82
N ARG A 388 -12.48 12.11 2.65
CA ARG A 388 -11.74 10.92 2.22
C ARG A 388 -12.67 9.84 1.69
N ARG A 389 -13.79 9.58 2.38
CA ARG A 389 -14.79 8.58 1.96
C ARG A 389 -15.40 8.97 0.63
N ARG A 390 -15.74 10.25 0.45
CA ARG A 390 -16.26 10.76 -0.83
C ARG A 390 -15.31 10.51 -1.99
N VAL A 391 -14.02 10.82 -1.82
CA VAL A 391 -12.99 10.53 -2.84
C VAL A 391 -12.95 9.05 -3.17
N LYS A 392 -12.95 8.17 -2.15
CA LYS A 392 -12.97 6.71 -2.38
C LYS A 392 -14.21 6.26 -3.15
N GLU A 393 -15.39 6.77 -2.80
CA GLU A 393 -16.65 6.43 -3.47
C GLU A 393 -16.62 6.85 -4.94
N ASP A 394 -16.19 8.08 -5.22
CA ASP A 394 -16.09 8.61 -6.58
C ASP A 394 -15.07 7.81 -7.40
N VAL A 395 -13.88 7.56 -6.86
CA VAL A 395 -12.85 6.72 -7.52
C VAL A 395 -13.36 5.32 -7.82
N ARG A 396 -14.01 4.65 -6.87
CA ARG A 396 -14.52 3.27 -7.07
C ARG A 396 -15.66 3.21 -8.07
N ARG A 397 -16.49 4.25 -8.14
CA ARG A 397 -17.66 4.32 -9.03
C ARG A 397 -17.26 4.66 -10.46
N GLU A 398 -16.32 5.59 -10.63
CA GLU A 398 -16.01 6.17 -11.94
C GLU A 398 -14.70 5.60 -12.52
N GLY A 399 -13.62 5.54 -11.74
CA GLY A 399 -12.29 5.14 -12.24
C GLY A 399 -11.93 3.67 -12.04
N LEU A 400 -12.18 3.12 -10.85
CA LEU A 400 -11.84 1.75 -10.47
C LEU A 400 -13.10 0.91 -10.31
N LYS A 401 -13.89 0.84 -11.39
CA LYS A 401 -15.15 0.10 -11.45
C LYS A 401 -14.95 -1.38 -11.06
N GLY A 402 -15.91 -1.91 -10.30
CA GLY A 402 -15.86 -3.27 -9.76
C GLY A 402 -15.06 -3.43 -8.47
N TRP A 403 -14.60 -2.34 -7.85
CA TRP A 403 -13.97 -2.41 -6.54
C TRP A 403 -14.91 -2.94 -5.46
N VAL A 404 -14.72 -4.20 -5.04
CA VAL A 404 -15.40 -4.78 -3.87
C VAL A 404 -14.74 -4.31 -2.58
N GLU A 405 -15.51 -3.74 -1.64
CA GLU A 405 -14.99 -3.30 -0.34
C GLU A 405 -14.49 -4.50 0.51
N ASN A 406 -13.37 -4.29 1.22
CA ASN A 406 -12.91 -5.26 2.20
C ASN A 406 -13.73 -5.10 3.48
N THR A 407 -14.40 -6.15 3.92
CA THR A 407 -15.16 -6.22 5.17
C THR A 407 -14.58 -7.28 6.11
N GLY A 408 -15.06 -7.31 7.36
CA GLY A 408 -14.82 -8.43 8.29
C GLY A 408 -13.59 -8.27 9.18
N ASP A 409 -13.05 -7.08 9.39
CA ASP A 409 -11.99 -6.82 10.39
C ASP A 409 -11.92 -5.34 10.78
N ASP A 410 -13.07 -4.76 11.13
CA ASP A 410 -13.23 -3.35 11.47
C ASP A 410 -14.07 -3.12 12.73
N GLU A 411 -14.70 -4.15 13.28
CA GLU A 411 -15.50 -4.07 14.51
C GLU A 411 -14.67 -4.13 15.81
N PHE A 412 -13.35 -4.28 15.72
CA PHE A 412 -12.46 -4.39 16.89
C PHE A 412 -12.25 -3.05 17.63
N ALA A 413 -11.94 -3.12 18.92
CA ALA A 413 -11.64 -1.98 19.80
C ALA A 413 -10.18 -2.02 20.28
N LEU A 414 -9.63 -0.87 20.72
CA LEU A 414 -8.35 -0.85 21.43
C LEU A 414 -8.54 -1.31 22.88
N GLY A 415 -7.63 -2.14 23.40
CA GLY A 415 -7.60 -2.54 24.82
C GLY A 415 -8.46 -3.74 25.20
N GLN A 416 -8.95 -4.51 24.23
CA GLN A 416 -9.60 -5.82 24.46
C GLN A 416 -8.62 -7.01 24.38
N ASP A 417 -7.30 -6.74 24.46
CA ASP A 417 -6.24 -7.75 24.35
C ASP A 417 -5.87 -8.37 25.71
#